data_AF-A0A7D3WSZ6-F1
#
_entry.id   AF-A0A7D3WSZ6-F1
#
_cell.length_a   1.000
_cell.length_b   1.000
_cell.length_c   1.000
_cell.angle_alpha   90.00
_cell.angle_beta   90.00
_cell.angle_gamma   90.00
#
_symmetry.space_group_name_H-M   'P 1'
#
loop_
_entity.id
_entity.type
_entity.pdbx_description
1 polymer ?
#
loop_
_entity_poly.entity_id
_entity_poly.type
_entity_poly.pdbx_seq_one_letter_code
_entity_poly.pdbx_strand_id
1 'polypeptide(L)' 'MLLLSTARHTLRQVLNHPAFTPERREKAELLLSASTDPAQLLRWERAAMKESEAWEDVLLQREEAQPGPPAYPEYRY' A
#
# COMPACT_ATOMS: atom_id res chain seq x y z
N MET A 1 11.46 -24.25 2.93
CA MET A 1 11.03 -23.30 3.99
C MET A 1 11.41 -21.85 3.73
N LEU A 2 12.50 -21.54 3.01
CA LEU A 2 12.92 -20.14 2.71
C LEU A 2 11.84 -19.29 2.01
N LEU A 3 11.10 -19.87 1.06
CA LEU A 3 10.13 -19.13 0.23
C LEU A 3 8.96 -18.52 1.03
N LEU A 4 8.46 -19.26 2.03
CA LEU A 4 7.38 -18.80 2.92
C LEU A 4 7.86 -17.65 3.82
N SER A 5 9.06 -17.76 4.36
CA SER A 5 9.65 -16.72 5.21
C SER A 5 9.89 -15.43 4.45
N THR A 6 10.40 -15.53 3.22
CA THR A 6 10.61 -14.37 2.34
C THR A 6 9.28 -13.72 1.97
N ALA A 7 8.28 -14.50 1.53
CA ALA A 7 6.96 -13.97 1.18
C ALA A 7 6.28 -13.25 2.36
N ARG A 8 6.37 -13.82 3.58
CA ARG A 8 5.88 -13.17 4.80
C ARG A 8 6.59 -11.86 5.09
N HIS A 9 7.92 -11.82 4.91
CA HIS A 9 8.69 -10.60 5.12
C HIS A 9 8.27 -9.50 4.14
N THR A 10 8.17 -9.82 2.84
CA THR A 10 7.72 -8.86 1.82
C THR A 10 6.31 -8.35 2.11
N LEU A 11 5.39 -9.24 2.49
CA LEU A 11 4.03 -8.85 2.87
C LEU A 11 3.99 -7.88 4.05
N ARG A 12 4.80 -8.11 5.09
CA ARG A 12 4.92 -7.17 6.21
C ARG A 12 5.46 -5.80 5.78
N GLN A 13 6.39 -5.76 4.84
CA GLN A 13 6.89 -4.51 4.29
C GLN A 13 5.80 -3.76 3.51
N VAL A 14 5.05 -4.44 2.65
CA VAL A 14 3.94 -3.83 1.90
C VAL A 14 2.85 -3.33 2.84
N LEU A 15 2.50 -4.10 3.88
CA LEU A 15 1.49 -3.72 4.85
C LEU A 15 1.91 -2.52 5.73
N ASN A 16 3.20 -2.19 5.80
CA ASN A 16 3.64 -0.97 6.48
C ASN A 16 3.33 0.32 5.71
N HIS A 17 2.86 0.22 4.45
CA HIS A 17 2.45 1.35 3.64
C HIS A 17 1.29 2.15 4.30
N PRO A 18 1.27 3.50 4.20
CA PRO A 18 0.21 4.35 4.78
C PRO A 18 -1.19 4.03 4.27
N ALA A 19 -1.32 3.38 3.10
CA ALA A 19 -2.58 2.87 2.58
C ALA A 19 -3.28 1.87 3.54
N PHE A 20 -2.52 1.18 4.40
CA PHE A 20 -3.04 0.19 5.33
C PHE A 20 -3.06 0.72 6.77
N THR A 21 -4.25 0.74 7.37
CA THR A 21 -4.44 1.14 8.78
C THR A 21 -3.81 0.12 9.74
N PRO A 22 -3.43 0.54 10.97
CA PRO A 22 -2.85 -0.35 11.97
C PRO A 22 -3.71 -1.60 12.26
N GLU A 23 -5.03 -1.45 12.34
CA GLU A 23 -5.92 -2.60 12.62
C GLU A 23 -5.91 -3.61 11.47
N ARG A 24 -5.74 -3.13 10.24
CA ARG A 24 -5.65 -4.00 9.07
C ARG A 24 -4.31 -4.74 9.03
N ARG A 25 -3.24 -4.10 9.47
CA ARG A 25 -1.91 -4.73 9.64
C ARG A 25 -1.97 -5.85 10.68
N GLU A 26 -2.57 -5.61 11.85
CA GLU A 26 -2.71 -6.64 12.89
C GLU A 26 -3.51 -7.86 12.41
N LYS A 27 -4.64 -7.62 11.72
CA LYS A 27 -5.45 -8.71 11.15
C LYS A 27 -4.68 -9.49 10.08
N ALA A 28 -3.94 -8.79 9.22
CA ALA A 28 -3.12 -9.43 8.20
C ALA A 28 -1.97 -10.24 8.83
N GLU A 29 -1.35 -9.74 9.89
CA GLU A 29 -0.27 -10.41 10.62
C GLU A 29 -0.73 -11.76 11.21
N LEU A 30 -1.93 -11.81 11.78
CA LEU A 30 -2.54 -13.07 12.27
C LEU A 30 -2.72 -14.08 11.13
N LEU A 31 -3.20 -13.62 9.96
CA LEU A 31 -3.40 -14.47 8.78
C LEU A 31 -2.09 -14.95 8.16
N LEU A 32 -1.07 -14.09 8.10
CA LEU A 32 0.28 -14.42 7.62
C LEU A 32 0.95 -15.48 8.49
N SER A 33 0.77 -15.37 9.81
CA SER A 33 1.30 -16.30 10.79
C SER A 33 0.67 -17.70 10.66
N ALA A 34 -0.64 -17.74 10.44
CA ALA A 34 -1.42 -18.96 10.31
C ALA A 34 -1.31 -19.65 8.94
N SER A 35 -1.05 -18.89 7.86
CA SER A 35 -0.99 -19.46 6.50
C SER A 35 0.32 -20.20 6.23
N THR A 36 0.22 -21.45 5.79
CA THR A 36 1.34 -22.29 5.34
C THR A 36 1.42 -22.47 3.82
N ASP A 37 0.49 -21.85 3.08
CA ASP A 37 0.43 -21.96 1.62
C ASP A 37 1.16 -20.79 0.94
N PRO A 38 2.29 -21.03 0.25
CA PRO A 38 3.02 -19.97 -0.44
C PRO A 38 2.23 -19.34 -1.61
N ALA A 39 1.33 -20.08 -2.26
CA ALA A 39 0.52 -19.55 -3.35
C ALA A 39 -0.51 -18.53 -2.84
N GLN A 40 -1.07 -18.78 -1.66
CA GLN A 40 -1.96 -17.86 -0.98
C GLN A 40 -1.24 -16.57 -0.57
N LEU A 41 -0.02 -16.68 -0.03
CA LEU A 41 0.79 -15.51 0.30
C LEU A 41 1.09 -14.65 -0.93
N LEU A 42 1.50 -15.25 -2.05
CA LEU A 42 1.76 -14.53 -3.30
C LEU A 42 0.51 -13.81 -3.83
N ARG A 43 -0.68 -14.40 -3.66
CA ARG A 43 -1.95 -13.75 -4.02
C ARG A 43 -2.23 -12.54 -3.15
N TRP A 44 -2.01 -12.66 -1.84
CA TRP A 44 -2.15 -11.54 -0.90
C TRP A 44 -1.15 -10.43 -1.20
N GLU A 45 0.08 -10.77 -1.58
CA GLU A 45 1.11 -9.80 -1.92
C GLU A 45 0.69 -8.95 -3.13
N ARG A 46 0.22 -9.61 -4.20
CA ARG A 46 -0.31 -8.92 -5.39
C ARG A 46 -1.53 -8.07 -5.08
N ALA A 47 -2.44 -8.56 -4.24
CA ALA A 47 -3.62 -7.81 -3.84
C ALA A 47 -3.24 -6.55 -3.05
N ALA A 48 -2.28 -6.67 -2.12
CA ALA A 48 -1.79 -5.54 -1.33
C ALA A 48 -1.08 -4.50 -2.21
N MET A 49 -0.23 -4.92 -3.16
CA MET A 49 0.40 -3.98 -4.10
C MET A 49 -0.63 -3.20 -4.93
N LYS A 50 -1.66 -3.89 -5.44
CA LYS A 50 -2.71 -3.24 -6.23
C LYS A 50 -3.53 -2.25 -5.39
N GLU A 51 -3.72 -2.54 -4.11
CA GLU A 51 -4.43 -1.65 -3.20
C GLU A 51 -3.59 -0.42 -2.81
N SER A 52 -2.27 -0.56 -2.65
CA SER A 52 -1.39 0.59 -2.47
C SER A 52 -1.36 1.48 -3.71
N GLU A 53 -1.29 0.90 -4.90
CA GLU A 53 -1.36 1.63 -6.18
C GLU A 53 -2.68 2.41 -6.29
N ALA A 54 -3.81 1.76 -6.02
CA ALA A 54 -5.11 2.45 -6.05
C ALA A 54 -5.22 3.56 -4.99
N TRP A 55 -4.58 3.40 -3.83
CA TRP A 55 -4.55 4.45 -2.82
C TRP A 55 -3.72 5.66 -3.27
N GLU A 56 -2.59 5.43 -3.93
CA GLU A 56 -1.77 6.50 -4.53
C GLU A 56 -2.54 7.23 -5.63
N ASP A 57 -3.22 6.51 -6.52
CA ASP A 57 -4.06 7.10 -7.56
C ASP A 57 -5.16 7.99 -6.99
N VAL A 58 -5.82 7.54 -5.91
CA VAL A 58 -6.85 8.34 -5.22
C VAL A 58 -6.24 9.56 -4.53
N LEU A 59 -5.03 9.46 -3.99
CA LEU A 59 -4.32 10.60 -3.40
C LEU A 59 -3.97 11.62 -4.49
N LEU A 60 -3.40 11.16 -5.61
CA LEU A 60 -3.06 12.01 -6.77
C LEU A 60 -4.30 12.74 -7.30
N GLN A 61 -5.42 12.04 -7.49
CA GLN A 61 -6.67 12.66 -7.94
C GLN A 61 -7.19 13.72 -6.96
N ARG A 62 -6.97 13.54 -5.65
CA ARG A 62 -7.33 14.55 -4.64
C ARG A 62 -6.43 15.78 -4.69
N GLU A 63 -5.14 15.59 -4.98
CA GLU A 63 -4.19 16.69 -5.17
C GLU A 63 -4.48 17.45 -6.47
N GLU A 64 -4.78 16.75 -7.57
CA GLU A 64 -5.18 17.37 -8.84
C GLU A 64 -6.49 18.15 -8.73
N ALA A 65 -7.44 17.66 -7.94
CA ALA A 65 -8.70 18.34 -7.65
C ALA A 65 -8.54 19.58 -6.74
N GLN A 66 -7.40 19.74 -6.08
CA GLN A 66 -7.03 20.91 -5.29
C GLN A 66 -5.79 21.57 -5.91
N PRO A 67 -5.92 22.26 -7.05
CA PRO A 67 -4.81 23.04 -7.58
C PRO A 67 -4.42 24.04 -6.48
N GLY A 68 -3.21 23.89 -5.96
CA GLY A 68 -2.61 24.88 -5.07
C GLY A 68 -2.58 26.25 -5.75
N PRO A 69 -2.34 27.33 -4.98
CA PRO A 69 -2.17 28.64 -5.58
C PRO A 69 -1.10 28.57 -6.68
N PRO A 70 -1.29 29.28 -7.81
CA PRO A 70 -0.39 29.19 -8.94
C PRO A 70 1.05 29.41 -8.50
N ALA A 71 1.95 28.50 -8.92
CA ALA A 71 3.37 28.53 -8.55
C ALA A 71 4.07 29.84 -8.96
N TYR A 72 3.45 30.61 -9.87
CA TYR A 72 3.88 31.93 -10.26
C TYR A 72 2.78 32.94 -9.93
N PRO A 73 3.04 33.95 -9.07
CA PRO A 73 2.16 35.09 -8.98
C PRO A 73 2.16 35.80 -10.35
N GLU A 74 0.97 36.02 -10.92
CA GLU A 74 0.81 36.89 -12.08
C GLU A 74 1.24 38.31 -11.69
N TYR A 75 2.52 38.63 -11.87
CA TYR A 75 2.98 40.01 -11.85
C TYR A 75 2.42 40.70 -13.10
N ARG A 76 1.30 41.40 -12.94
CA ARG A 76 0.83 42.38 -13.93
C ARG A 76 1.82 43.55 -13.94
N TYR A 77 2.59 43.68 -15.01
CA TYR A 77 3.24 44.93 -15.41
C TYR A 77 2.24 45.85 -16.10
#